data_AF-A0A3B8ZX78-F1
#
_entry.id   AF-A0A3B8ZX78-F1
#
_cell.length_a   1.000
_cell.length_b   1.000
_cell.length_c   1.000
_cell.angle_alpha   90.00
_cell.angle_beta   90.00
_cell.angle_gamma   90.00
#
_symmetry.space_group_name_H-M   'P 1'
#
loop_
_entity.id
_entity.type
_entity.pdbx_description
1 polymer ?
#
loop_
_entity_poly.entity_id
_entity_poly.type
_entity_poly.pdbx_seq_one_letter_code
_entity_poly.pdbx_strand_id
1 'polypeptide(L)'
;RTIEELQLKDGIIYACERKRIPYVLAGSIRDDGPLPGVITDACQAQDAMRVHARRATTVLALATQLHAIAVGNMLPGYQVGTDGTVRPVFFYVVDMSEFGVDKLANRGSQQALPILTNVQDFLVNLRHKLCRAEEPS
;
A
#
# COMPACT_ATOMS: atom_id res chain seq x y z
N ARG A 1 16.30 11.17 -11.94
CA ARG A 1 15.91 10.79 -13.32
C ARG A 1 14.40 10.92 -13.49
N THR A 2 13.57 10.14 -12.79
CA THR A 2 12.09 10.23 -12.85
C THR A 2 11.54 11.65 -12.60
N ILE A 3 12.03 12.35 -11.56
CA ILE A 3 11.60 13.73 -11.24
C ILE A 3 11.86 14.70 -12.42
N GLU A 4 13.01 14.61 -13.05
CA GLU A 4 13.42 15.50 -14.14
C GLU A 4 12.70 15.13 -15.45
N GLU A 5 12.59 13.83 -15.75
CA GLU A 5 11.91 13.31 -16.94
C GLU A 5 10.42 13.62 -16.95
N LEU A 6 9.77 13.56 -15.78
CA LEU A 6 8.33 13.84 -15.62
C LEU A 6 8.06 15.27 -15.12
N GLN A 7 9.10 16.10 -14.99
CA GLN A 7 9.00 17.48 -14.49
C GLN A 7 8.20 17.62 -13.18
N LEU A 8 8.33 16.64 -12.28
CA LEU A 8 7.58 16.59 -11.02
C LEU A 8 8.09 17.68 -10.07
N LYS A 9 7.16 18.45 -9.49
CA LYS A 9 7.47 19.50 -8.51
C LYS A 9 7.02 19.14 -7.08
N ASP A 10 6.01 18.28 -6.98
CA ASP A 10 5.40 17.84 -5.73
C ASP A 10 4.65 16.49 -5.91
N GLY A 11 3.92 16.07 -4.87
CA GLY A 11 3.11 14.86 -4.89
C GLY A 11 3.82 13.59 -4.37
N ILE A 12 3.10 12.47 -4.41
CA ILE A 12 3.52 11.20 -3.80
C ILE A 12 4.78 10.65 -4.48
N ILE A 13 4.80 10.57 -5.81
CA ILE A 13 5.95 10.04 -6.57
C ILE A 13 7.18 10.92 -6.37
N TYR A 14 7.04 12.24 -6.40
CA TYR A 14 8.13 13.18 -6.10
C TYR A 14 8.71 12.95 -4.70
N ALA A 15 7.85 12.79 -3.69
CA ALA A 15 8.27 12.52 -2.32
C ALA A 15 8.99 11.16 -2.20
N CYS A 16 8.49 10.11 -2.87
CA CYS A 16 9.13 8.80 -2.92
C CYS A 16 10.54 8.87 -3.54
N GLU A 17 10.68 9.52 -4.69
CA GLU A 17 11.97 9.73 -5.36
C GLU A 17 12.95 10.51 -4.47
N ARG A 18 12.51 11.63 -3.88
CA ARG A 18 13.32 12.46 -2.97
C ARG A 18 13.80 11.71 -1.73
N LYS A 19 12.96 10.83 -1.17
CA LYS A 19 13.24 10.05 0.05
C LYS A 19 13.77 8.65 -0.24
N ARG A 20 13.96 8.29 -1.52
CA ARG A 20 14.37 6.94 -1.97
C ARG A 20 13.45 5.84 -1.43
N ILE A 21 12.15 6.11 -1.38
CA ILE A 21 11.13 5.12 -1.01
C ILE A 21 10.82 4.31 -2.27
N PRO A 22 11.01 2.98 -2.25
CA PRO A 22 10.68 2.14 -3.38
C PRO A 22 9.17 2.12 -3.61
N TYR A 23 8.76 2.11 -4.87
CA TYR A 23 7.38 1.98 -5.29
C TYR A 23 7.27 1.05 -6.50
N VAL A 24 6.11 0.40 -6.65
CA VAL A 24 5.78 -0.45 -7.80
C VAL A 24 4.51 0.10 -8.42
N LEU A 25 4.57 0.43 -9.70
CA LEU A 25 3.41 0.86 -10.48
C LEU A 25 2.96 -0.32 -11.34
N ALA A 26 1.95 -1.06 -10.88
CA ALA A 26 1.38 -2.17 -11.64
C ALA A 26 0.37 -1.63 -12.65
N GLY A 27 0.56 -1.99 -13.91
CA GLY A 27 -0.32 -1.56 -14.99
C GLY A 27 -1.68 -2.25 -14.96
N SER A 28 -2.66 -1.61 -15.59
CA SER A 28 -4.01 -2.14 -15.77
C SER A 28 -4.48 -1.97 -17.22
N ILE A 29 -5.48 -2.76 -17.62
CA ILE A 29 -6.12 -2.65 -18.94
C ILE A 29 -6.82 -1.31 -19.20
N ARG A 30 -6.92 -0.44 -18.19
CA ARG A 30 -7.58 0.86 -18.27
C ARG A 30 -6.57 2.01 -18.31
N ASP A 31 -5.27 1.71 -18.34
CA ASP A 31 -4.25 2.74 -18.26
C ASP A 31 -4.18 3.53 -19.56
N ASP A 32 -4.41 4.83 -19.47
CA ASP A 32 -4.23 5.77 -20.59
C ASP A 32 -2.73 6.08 -20.75
N GLY A 33 -2.01 5.19 -21.44
CA GLY A 33 -0.57 5.31 -21.68
C GLY A 33 0.24 5.11 -20.39
N PRO A 34 1.03 4.03 -20.24
CA PRO A 34 1.69 3.79 -18.97
C PRO A 34 2.71 4.89 -18.67
N LEU A 35 2.54 5.57 -17.54
CA LEU A 35 3.55 6.46 -16.97
C LEU A 35 4.92 5.74 -17.01
N PRO A 36 6.01 6.41 -17.40
CA PRO A 36 7.35 5.83 -17.33
C PRO A 36 7.59 5.16 -15.97
N GLY A 37 7.92 3.86 -16.01
CA GLY A 37 8.11 3.01 -14.82
C GLY A 37 6.92 2.12 -14.44
N VAL A 38 5.80 2.18 -15.15
CA VAL A 38 4.69 1.21 -15.01
C VAL A 38 5.09 -0.16 -15.58
N ILE A 39 4.87 -1.20 -14.79
CA ILE A 39 5.04 -2.60 -15.19
C ILE A 39 3.72 -3.09 -15.76
N THR A 40 3.63 -3.21 -17.09
CA THR A 40 2.39 -3.62 -17.78
C THR A 40 2.13 -5.13 -17.75
N ASP A 41 3.19 -5.93 -17.60
CA ASP A 41 3.07 -7.37 -17.39
C ASP A 41 2.60 -7.65 -15.96
N ALA A 42 1.38 -8.19 -15.83
CA ALA A 42 0.77 -8.44 -14.53
C ALA A 42 1.55 -9.43 -13.66
N CYS A 43 2.22 -10.42 -14.25
CA CYS A 43 3.01 -11.40 -13.51
C CYS A 43 4.29 -10.74 -12.99
N GLN A 44 4.98 -9.95 -13.82
CA GLN A 44 6.16 -9.20 -13.39
C GLN A 44 5.82 -8.16 -12.33
N ALA A 45 4.68 -7.48 -12.47
CA ALA A 45 4.20 -6.52 -11.48
C ALA A 45 3.93 -7.23 -10.14
N GLN A 46 3.27 -8.39 -10.17
CA GLN A 46 3.03 -9.20 -8.99
C GLN A 46 4.34 -9.65 -8.33
N ASP A 47 5.34 -10.08 -9.11
CA ASP A 47 6.64 -10.48 -8.59
C ASP A 47 7.37 -9.30 -7.93
N ALA A 48 7.34 -8.11 -8.55
CA ALA A 48 7.89 -6.89 -7.96
C ALA A 48 7.17 -6.50 -6.65
N MET A 49 5.83 -6.54 -6.63
CA MET A 49 5.04 -6.29 -5.41
C MET A 49 5.37 -7.29 -4.30
N ARG A 50 5.59 -8.57 -4.64
CA ARG A 50 5.86 -9.64 -3.67
C ARG A 50 7.15 -9.41 -2.87
N VAL A 51 8.17 -8.80 -3.49
CA VAL A 51 9.43 -8.43 -2.80
C VAL A 51 9.16 -7.53 -1.60
N HIS A 52 8.20 -6.61 -1.73
CA HIS A 52 7.81 -5.69 -0.66
C HIS A 52 6.81 -6.32 0.31
N ALA A 53 5.80 -7.02 -0.20
CA ALA A 53 4.75 -7.63 0.61
C ALA A 53 5.31 -8.63 1.63
N ARG A 54 6.31 -9.44 1.24
CA ARG A 54 6.95 -10.44 2.12
C ARG A 54 7.68 -9.85 3.32
N ARG A 55 8.00 -8.56 3.31
CA ARG A 55 8.72 -7.86 4.39
C ARG A 55 7.82 -6.93 5.20
N ALA A 56 6.56 -6.79 4.80
CA ALA A 56 5.63 -5.87 5.44
C ALA A 56 5.20 -6.41 6.80
N THR A 57 5.20 -5.54 7.81
CA THR A 57 4.60 -5.77 9.14
C THR A 57 3.23 -5.11 9.28
N THR A 58 2.99 -4.08 8.47
CA THR A 58 1.75 -3.31 8.40
C THR A 58 1.49 -2.90 6.96
N VAL A 59 0.26 -3.03 6.49
CA VAL A 59 -0.19 -2.62 5.16
C VAL A 59 -1.45 -1.76 5.30
N LEU A 60 -1.46 -0.62 4.62
CA LEU A 60 -2.62 0.25 4.46
C LEU A 60 -3.07 0.21 2.99
N ALA A 61 -4.20 -0.42 2.71
CA ALA A 61 -4.87 -0.32 1.42
C ALA A 61 -5.84 0.87 1.44
N LEU A 62 -5.66 1.80 0.51
CA LEU A 62 -6.37 3.08 0.49
C LEU A 62 -7.22 3.18 -0.78
N ALA A 63 -8.54 3.05 -0.64
CA ALA A 63 -9.52 3.16 -1.73
C ALA A 63 -9.18 2.35 -3.01
N THR A 64 -8.65 1.13 -2.84
CA THR A 64 -8.20 0.29 -3.96
C THR A 64 -8.48 -1.18 -3.74
N GLN A 65 -9.52 -1.70 -4.39
CA GLN A 65 -9.91 -3.10 -4.19
C GLN A 65 -8.96 -4.08 -4.90
N LEU A 66 -8.61 -3.83 -6.17
CA LEU A 66 -7.81 -4.77 -6.96
C LEU A 66 -6.41 -4.95 -6.38
N HIS A 67 -5.74 -3.85 -6.05
CA HIS A 67 -4.41 -3.89 -5.44
C HIS A 67 -4.46 -4.43 -4.01
N ALA A 68 -5.49 -4.13 -3.22
CA ALA A 68 -5.64 -4.71 -1.87
C ALA A 68 -5.74 -6.24 -1.92
N ILE A 69 -6.56 -6.79 -2.82
CA ILE A 69 -6.68 -8.24 -2.99
C ILE A 69 -5.36 -8.84 -3.45
N ALA A 70 -4.70 -8.23 -4.45
CA ALA A 70 -3.42 -8.70 -4.96
C ALA A 70 -2.35 -8.73 -3.85
N VAL A 71 -2.19 -7.63 -3.10
CA VAL A 71 -1.24 -7.55 -1.98
C VAL A 71 -1.61 -8.55 -0.90
N GLY A 72 -2.88 -8.64 -0.51
CA GLY A 72 -3.37 -9.57 0.51
C GLY A 72 -2.98 -11.03 0.23
N ASN A 73 -3.08 -11.48 -1.02
CA ASN A 73 -2.66 -12.82 -1.43
C ASN A 73 -1.14 -13.06 -1.35
N MET A 74 -0.35 -11.99 -1.25
CA MET A 74 1.12 -12.04 -1.16
C MET A 74 1.64 -11.82 0.26
N LEU A 75 0.78 -11.41 1.21
CA LEU A 75 1.19 -11.15 2.58
C LEU A 75 1.38 -12.46 3.35
N PRO A 76 2.44 -12.56 4.16
CA PRO A 76 2.53 -13.64 5.14
C PRO A 76 1.57 -13.35 6.30
N GLY A 77 1.08 -14.40 6.97
CA GLY A 77 0.21 -14.24 8.15
C GLY A 77 0.93 -13.68 9.39
N TYR A 78 2.26 -13.74 9.41
CA TYR A 78 3.10 -13.18 10.46
C TYR A 78 4.51 -12.92 9.93
N GLN A 79 5.26 -12.09 10.65
CA GLN A 79 6.69 -11.84 10.47
C GLN A 79 7.45 -12.38 11.67
N VAL A 80 8.66 -12.87 11.43
CA VAL A 80 9.60 -13.25 12.49
C VAL A 80 10.70 -12.20 12.52
N GLY A 81 10.79 -11.46 13.62
CA GLY A 81 11.83 -10.47 13.86
C GLY A 81 13.21 -11.12 13.96
N THR A 82 14.27 -10.32 13.83
CA THR A 82 15.65 -10.78 13.99
C THR A 82 15.96 -11.30 15.39
N ASP A 83 15.15 -10.90 16.38
CA ASP A 83 15.17 -11.35 17.77
C ASP A 83 14.30 -12.59 18.02
N GLY A 84 13.70 -13.18 16.97
CA GLY A 84 12.80 -14.32 17.05
C GLY A 84 11.36 -13.97 17.41
N THR A 85 11.01 -12.68 17.57
CA THR A 85 9.63 -12.28 17.89
C THR A 85 8.68 -12.57 16.74
N VAL A 86 7.57 -13.25 17.03
CA VAL A 86 6.51 -13.49 16.05
C VAL A 86 5.49 -12.37 16.16
N ARG A 87 5.28 -11.63 15.07
CA ARG A 87 4.32 -10.52 15.00
C ARG A 87 3.35 -10.75 13.85
N PRO A 88 2.02 -10.63 14.06
CA PRO A 88 1.07 -10.69 12.96
C PRO A 88 1.30 -9.54 11.97
N VAL A 89 1.00 -9.78 10.70
CA VAL A 89 0.99 -8.71 9.69
C VAL A 89 -0.34 -7.98 9.80
N PHE A 90 -0.30 -6.70 10.17
CA PHE A 90 -1.50 -5.89 10.26
C PHE A 90 -1.91 -5.39 8.89
N PHE A 91 -3.09 -5.77 8.41
CA PHE A 91 -3.59 -5.32 7.13
C PHE A 91 -4.87 -4.50 7.31
N TYR A 92 -4.80 -3.20 7.04
CA TYR A 92 -5.98 -2.32 7.12
C TYR A 92 -6.46 -1.94 5.73
N VAL A 93 -7.77 -2.00 5.53
CA VAL A 93 -8.43 -1.59 4.29
C VAL A 93 -9.31 -0.39 4.59
N VAL A 94 -8.95 0.76 4.02
CA VAL A 94 -9.69 2.02 4.19
C VAL A 94 -10.43 2.29 2.90
N ASP A 95 -11.76 2.20 2.97
CA ASP A 95 -12.65 2.43 1.83
C ASP A 95 -13.98 3.00 2.33
N MET A 96 -14.70 3.74 1.48
CA MET A 96 -16.04 4.22 1.81
C MET A 96 -17.10 3.13 1.66
N SER A 97 -16.79 2.06 0.92
CA SER A 97 -17.72 0.99 0.58
C SER A 97 -17.34 -0.34 1.23
N GLU A 98 -18.34 -1.05 1.75
CA GLU A 98 -18.18 -2.40 2.31
C GLU A 98 -17.89 -3.45 1.23
N PHE A 99 -18.22 -3.18 -0.02
CA PHE A 99 -18.18 -4.15 -1.12
C PHE A 99 -16.75 -4.67 -1.44
N GLY A 100 -15.72 -3.91 -1.06
CA GLY A 100 -14.33 -4.32 -1.15
C GLY A 100 -13.87 -5.25 -0.02
N VAL A 101 -14.45 -5.07 1.17
CA VAL A 101 -14.00 -5.63 2.44
C VAL A 101 -14.35 -7.10 2.58
N ASP A 102 -15.60 -7.48 2.26
CA ASP A 102 -16.07 -8.86 2.39
C ASP A 102 -15.29 -9.85 1.50
N LYS A 103 -14.85 -9.37 0.33
CA LYS A 103 -14.06 -10.19 -0.59
C LYS A 103 -12.63 -10.41 -0.11
N LEU A 104 -12.07 -9.51 0.71
CA LEU A 104 -10.77 -9.70 1.34
C LEU A 104 -10.87 -10.65 2.55
N ALA A 105 -11.90 -10.51 3.38
CA ALA A 105 -12.11 -11.40 4.52
C ALA A 105 -12.20 -12.88 4.10
N ASN A 106 -12.79 -13.15 2.93
CA ASN A 106 -13.05 -14.51 2.44
C ASN A 106 -11.89 -15.19 1.69
N ARG A 107 -10.77 -14.50 1.38
CA ARG A 107 -9.67 -15.04 0.54
C ARG A 107 -8.42 -15.47 1.31
N GLY A 108 -8.55 -15.76 2.60
CA GLY A 108 -7.44 -16.26 3.42
C GLY A 108 -6.63 -15.17 4.13
N SER A 109 -6.86 -13.90 3.83
CA SER A 109 -6.41 -12.77 4.66
C SER A 109 -7.31 -12.61 5.88
N GLN A 110 -7.32 -13.60 6.77
CA GLN A 110 -8.08 -13.61 8.05
C GLN A 110 -7.73 -12.45 9.00
N GLN A 111 -6.91 -11.49 8.58
CA GLN A 111 -6.41 -10.36 9.38
C GLN A 111 -6.64 -8.99 8.71
N ALA A 112 -7.41 -8.93 7.59
CA ALA A 112 -7.77 -7.65 7.00
C ALA A 112 -8.82 -6.92 7.87
N LEU A 113 -8.44 -5.79 8.45
CA LEU A 113 -9.28 -4.95 9.29
C LEU A 113 -9.87 -3.79 8.47
N PRO A 114 -11.18 -3.76 8.22
CA PRO A 114 -11.81 -2.65 7.50
C PRO A 114 -11.93 -1.40 8.35
N ILE A 115 -11.74 -0.25 7.71
CA ILE A 115 -12.03 1.08 8.24
C ILE A 115 -12.93 1.78 7.22
N LEU A 116 -14.23 1.80 7.52
CA LEU A 116 -15.25 2.35 6.62
C LEU A 116 -15.33 3.88 6.77
N THR A 117 -14.64 4.59 5.89
CA THR A 117 -14.57 6.05 5.93
C THR A 117 -14.05 6.63 4.61
N ASN A 118 -14.18 7.95 4.46
CA ASN A 118 -13.53 8.66 3.37
C ASN A 118 -12.00 8.59 3.55
N VAL A 119 -11.29 8.12 2.52
CA VAL A 119 -9.84 7.91 2.56
C VAL A 119 -9.05 9.21 2.77
N GLN A 120 -9.55 10.34 2.27
CA GLN A 120 -8.92 11.65 2.45
C GLN A 120 -9.03 12.10 3.91
N ASP A 121 -10.20 11.97 4.52
CA ASP A 121 -10.42 12.31 5.92
C ASP A 121 -9.59 11.42 6.85
N PHE A 122 -9.51 10.13 6.53
CA PHE A 122 -8.63 9.19 7.22
C PHE A 122 -7.17 9.65 7.18
N LEU A 123 -6.63 9.96 6.00
CA LEU A 123 -5.24 10.38 5.83
C LEU A 123 -4.94 11.69 6.55
N VAL A 124 -5.84 12.67 6.49
CA VAL A 124 -5.68 13.96 7.19
C VAL A 124 -5.64 13.75 8.70
N ASN A 125 -6.56 12.95 9.23
CA ASN A 125 -6.59 12.65 10.67
C ASN A 125 -5.37 11.83 11.11
N LEU A 126 -4.98 10.82 10.32
CA LEU A 126 -3.79 10.03 10.59
C LEU A 126 -2.54 10.92 10.65
N ARG A 127 -2.37 11.81 9.66
CA ARG A 127 -1.28 12.81 9.66
C ARG A 127 -1.29 13.65 10.92
N HIS A 128 -2.44 14.22 11.31
CA HIS A 128 -2.52 15.04 12.52
C HIS A 128 -2.14 14.28 13.78
N LYS A 129 -2.55 13.01 13.89
CA LYS A 129 -2.25 12.18 15.06
C LYS A 129 -0.76 11.77 15.10
N LEU A 130 -0.15 11.50 13.96
CA LEU A 130 1.27 11.16 13.88
C LEU A 130 2.17 12.36 14.17
N CYS A 131 1.91 13.53 13.57
CA CYS A 131 2.73 14.72 13.82
C CYS A 131 2.59 15.25 15.25
N ARG A 132 1.42 15.11 15.89
CA ARG A 132 1.24 15.48 17.31
C ARG A 132 1.97 14.53 18.27
N ALA A 133 2.24 13.29 17.86
CA ALA A 133 3.01 12.34 18.66
C ALA A 133 4.53 12.63 18.60
N GLU A 134 4.98 13.48 17.68
CA GLU A 134 6.38 13.91 17.53
C GLU A 134 6.72 15.16 18.35
N GLU A 135 5.76 15.82 18.98
CA GLU A 135 5.99 16.91 19.94
C GLU A 135 6.21 16.32 21.35
N PRO A 136 7.41 16.41 21.94
CA PRO A 136 7.62 15.92 23.29
C PRO A 136 6.82 16.79 24.28
N SER A 137 6.05 16.11 25.14
CA SER A 137 5.44 16.68 26.34
C SER A 137 6.47 17.13 27.36
#